data_AF-C5H5H1-F1
#
_entry.id   AF-C5H5H1-F1
#
_cell.length_a   1.000
_cell.length_b   1.000
_cell.length_c   1.000
_cell.angle_alpha   90.00
_cell.angle_beta   90.00
_cell.angle_gamma   90.00
#
_symmetry.space_group_name_H-M   'P 1'
#
loop_
_entity.id
_entity.type
_entity.pdbx_description
1 polymer ?
#
loop_
_entity_poly.entity_id
_entity_poly.type
_entity_poly.pdbx_seq_one_letter_code
_entity_poly.pdbx_strand_id
1 'polypeptide(L)'
;GQFFQKPLECLTLAYYLPQNAGDIARKYIKDPELLSFIDAECFIVSTVNALQTPMINASMVLCDRHFGGINYPVGGVGGIAKSLANGLIDQGSEILYKANVTNIILEHGKAVGVRLSDGREFFAKTIISNATRWDTFGKLLKGEKIPEEEENFQKVYVKAPSFLSIHMGVKAEVLPTDTDCHHFV
;
A
#
# COMPACT_ATOMS: atom_id res chain seq x y z
N GLY A 1 -14.00 -21.08 -11.49
CA GLY A 1 -13.67 -19.85 -10.73
C GLY A 1 -13.79 -20.13 -9.24
N GLN A 2 -13.10 -19.36 -8.39
CA GLN A 2 -13.07 -19.58 -6.93
C GLN A 2 -14.46 -19.69 -6.29
N PHE A 3 -15.47 -18.98 -6.79
CA PHE A 3 -16.86 -19.06 -6.30
C PHE A 3 -17.42 -20.48 -6.28
N PHE A 4 -17.18 -21.27 -7.34
CA PHE A 4 -17.70 -22.64 -7.42
C PHE A 4 -16.97 -23.61 -6.49
N GLN A 5 -15.78 -23.24 -6.01
CA GLN A 5 -15.01 -24.03 -5.05
C GLN A 5 -15.36 -23.67 -3.61
N LYS A 6 -15.67 -22.38 -3.35
CA LYS A 6 -15.91 -21.82 -2.00
C LYS A 6 -17.07 -20.80 -2.00
N PRO A 7 -18.30 -21.23 -2.29
CA PRO A 7 -19.42 -20.31 -2.50
C PRO A 7 -19.82 -19.57 -1.22
N LEU A 8 -19.78 -20.25 -0.07
CA LEU A 8 -20.14 -19.65 1.22
C LEU A 8 -19.16 -18.54 1.59
N GLU A 9 -17.86 -18.79 1.48
CA GLU A 9 -16.83 -17.81 1.80
C GLU A 9 -16.88 -16.61 0.85
N CYS A 10 -17.15 -16.83 -0.43
CA CYS A 10 -17.35 -15.74 -1.38
C CYS A 10 -18.58 -14.89 -1.04
N LEU A 11 -19.70 -15.51 -0.62
CA LEU A 11 -20.90 -14.79 -0.20
C LEU A 11 -20.69 -14.05 1.12
N THR A 12 -19.94 -14.63 2.06
CA THR A 12 -19.54 -13.95 3.30
C THR A 12 -18.68 -12.73 3.00
N LEU A 13 -17.71 -12.85 2.09
CA LEU A 13 -16.89 -11.72 1.67
C LEU A 13 -17.73 -10.62 1.01
N ALA A 14 -18.65 -11.00 0.12
CA ALA A 14 -19.57 -10.06 -0.53
C ALA A 14 -20.45 -9.32 0.49
N TYR A 15 -20.88 -9.99 1.57
CA TYR A 15 -21.65 -9.36 2.65
C TYR A 15 -20.85 -8.28 3.38
N TYR A 16 -19.56 -8.48 3.64
CA TYR A 16 -18.71 -7.50 4.34
C TYR A 16 -18.11 -6.42 3.44
N LEU A 17 -18.10 -6.62 2.12
CA LEU A 17 -17.52 -5.68 1.16
C LEU A 17 -18.06 -4.23 1.27
N PRO A 18 -19.37 -3.99 1.42
CA PRO A 18 -19.89 -2.62 1.54
C PRO A 18 -19.84 -2.06 2.98
N GLN A 19 -19.34 -2.82 3.97
CA GLN A 19 -19.37 -2.44 5.38
C GLN A 19 -18.04 -1.83 5.82
N ASN A 20 -18.10 -0.84 6.72
CA ASN A 20 -16.93 -0.25 7.34
C ASN A 20 -16.69 -0.84 8.75
N ALA A 21 -15.44 -0.75 9.21
CA ALA A 21 -15.04 -1.27 10.51
C ALA A 21 -15.73 -0.56 11.67
N GLY A 22 -16.01 0.74 11.53
CA GLY A 22 -16.56 1.57 12.60
C GLY A 22 -18.00 1.24 12.98
N ASP A 23 -18.87 0.99 11.99
CA ASP A 23 -20.26 0.60 12.18
C ASP A 23 -20.35 -0.81 12.78
N ILE A 24 -19.52 -1.73 12.29
CA ILE A 24 -19.41 -3.08 12.86
C ILE A 24 -18.93 -3.01 14.31
N ALA A 25 -17.86 -2.26 14.60
CA ALA A 25 -17.34 -2.12 15.95
C ALA A 25 -18.42 -1.58 16.91
N ARG A 26 -19.10 -0.48 16.54
CA ARG A 26 -20.14 0.16 17.38
C ARG A 26 -21.38 -0.70 17.58
N LYS A 27 -21.62 -1.70 16.72
CA LYS A 27 -22.68 -2.69 16.92
C LYS A 27 -22.40 -3.58 18.13
N TYR A 28 -21.15 -3.98 18.35
CA TYR A 28 -20.77 -4.97 19.37
C TYR A 28 -20.04 -4.35 20.58
N ILE A 29 -19.44 -3.17 20.43
CA ILE A 29 -18.61 -2.50 21.43
C ILE A 29 -19.26 -1.17 21.82
N LYS A 30 -19.35 -0.92 23.14
CA LYS A 30 -19.90 0.32 23.71
C LYS A 30 -18.88 1.15 24.48
N ASP A 31 -17.73 0.55 24.81
CA ASP A 31 -16.65 1.24 25.49
C ASP A 31 -16.04 2.31 24.56
N PRO A 32 -16.09 3.59 24.95
CA PRO A 32 -15.60 4.68 24.11
C PRO A 32 -14.07 4.66 23.94
N GLU A 33 -13.31 4.17 24.92
CA GLU A 33 -11.86 4.07 24.85
C GLU A 33 -11.46 2.97 23.87
N LEU A 34 -12.13 1.82 23.91
CA LEU A 34 -11.89 0.74 22.95
C LEU A 34 -12.29 1.14 21.53
N LEU A 35 -13.37 1.90 21.35
CA LEU A 35 -13.74 2.42 20.03
C LEU A 35 -12.70 3.42 19.49
N SER A 36 -12.16 4.28 20.36
CA SER A 36 -11.07 5.20 20.01
C SER A 36 -9.82 4.44 19.58
N PHE A 37 -9.47 3.37 20.29
CA PHE A 37 -8.37 2.49 19.92
C PHE A 37 -8.57 1.88 18.52
N ILE A 38 -9.77 1.38 18.21
CA ILE A 38 -10.10 0.83 16.89
C ILE A 38 -10.02 1.90 15.79
N ASP A 39 -10.51 3.11 16.06
CA ASP A 39 -10.43 4.23 15.11
C ASP A 39 -8.97 4.57 14.77
N ALA A 40 -8.09 4.50 15.77
CA ALA A 40 -6.70 4.84 15.62
C ALA A 40 -5.87 3.68 14.98
N GLU A 41 -6.20 2.41 15.26
CA GLU A 41 -5.67 1.26 14.50
C GLU A 41 -6.10 1.33 13.02
N CYS A 42 -7.36 1.69 12.75
CA CYS A 42 -7.85 1.90 11.39
C CYS A 42 -7.04 2.98 10.66
N PHE A 43 -6.71 4.08 11.35
CA PHE A 43 -5.87 5.14 10.78
C PHE A 43 -4.48 4.63 10.39
N ILE A 44 -3.84 3.77 11.19
CA ILE A 44 -2.53 3.20 10.84
C ILE A 44 -2.60 2.40 9.54
N VAL A 45 -3.68 1.64 9.33
CA VAL A 45 -3.78 0.69 8.21
C VAL A 45 -4.33 1.30 6.93
N SER A 46 -5.16 2.35 7.05
CA SER A 46 -5.89 2.92 5.92
C SER A 46 -5.76 4.44 5.79
N THR A 47 -5.07 5.11 6.72
CA THR A 47 -4.97 6.57 6.86
C THR A 47 -6.30 7.29 7.11
N VAL A 48 -7.37 6.57 7.41
CA VAL A 48 -8.69 7.12 7.76
C VAL A 48 -9.25 6.39 8.99
N ASN A 49 -10.26 6.97 9.63
CA ASN A 49 -10.88 6.35 10.82
C ASN A 49 -11.65 5.06 10.47
N ALA A 50 -12.21 4.39 11.49
CA ALA A 50 -12.89 3.11 11.28
C ALA A 50 -14.16 3.24 10.43
N LEU A 51 -14.84 4.39 10.45
CA LEU A 51 -16.06 4.63 9.65
C LEU A 51 -15.77 4.69 8.14
N GLN A 52 -14.53 4.99 7.76
CA GLN A 52 -14.10 5.05 6.36
C GLN A 52 -13.22 3.85 5.95
N THR A 53 -12.84 3.02 6.90
CA THR A 53 -12.01 1.84 6.64
C THR A 53 -12.91 0.64 6.30
N PRO A 54 -12.76 0.02 5.12
CA PRO A 54 -13.50 -1.19 4.78
C PRO A 54 -13.26 -2.30 5.81
N MET A 55 -14.33 -2.97 6.25
CA MET A 55 -14.26 -4.01 7.29
C MET A 55 -13.30 -5.14 6.90
N ILE A 56 -13.26 -5.51 5.61
CA ILE A 56 -12.36 -6.55 5.10
C ILE A 56 -10.89 -6.13 5.24
N ASN A 57 -10.57 -4.86 5.01
CA ASN A 57 -9.19 -4.38 5.15
C ASN A 57 -8.77 -4.36 6.62
N ALA A 58 -9.66 -3.85 7.49
CA ALA A 58 -9.42 -3.83 8.93
C ALA A 58 -9.26 -5.26 9.48
N SER A 59 -10.14 -6.20 9.11
CA SER A 59 -10.06 -7.58 9.60
C SER A 59 -8.79 -8.28 9.15
N MET A 60 -8.38 -8.10 7.89
CA MET A 60 -7.15 -8.72 7.38
C MET A 60 -5.93 -8.26 8.18
N VAL A 61 -5.77 -6.95 8.38
CA VAL A 61 -4.57 -6.41 9.06
C VAL A 61 -4.60 -6.67 10.56
N LEU A 62 -5.75 -6.54 11.21
CA LEU A 62 -5.88 -6.83 12.65
C LEU A 62 -5.65 -8.32 12.94
N CYS A 63 -6.18 -9.22 12.11
CA CYS A 63 -5.92 -10.66 12.25
C CYS A 63 -4.43 -10.97 12.00
N ASP A 64 -3.83 -10.41 10.95
CA ASP A 64 -2.41 -10.63 10.65
C ASP A 64 -1.51 -10.18 11.81
N ARG A 65 -1.77 -9.00 12.38
CA ARG A 65 -1.04 -8.51 13.56
C ARG A 65 -1.31 -9.36 14.81
N HIS A 66 -2.56 -9.78 15.04
CA HIS A 66 -2.92 -10.56 16.22
C HIS A 66 -2.31 -11.96 16.22
N PHE A 67 -2.31 -12.64 15.07
CA PHE A 67 -1.82 -14.02 14.95
C PHE A 67 -0.36 -14.11 14.51
N GLY A 68 0.10 -13.21 13.63
CA GLY A 68 1.45 -13.17 13.09
C GLY A 68 2.43 -12.30 13.88
N GLY A 69 1.91 -11.41 14.74
CA GLY A 69 2.70 -10.49 15.55
C GLY A 69 3.31 -9.33 14.76
N ILE A 70 4.14 -8.53 15.43
CA ILE A 70 4.87 -7.41 14.85
C ILE A 70 6.36 -7.71 14.92
N ASN A 71 7.04 -7.68 13.78
CA ASN A 71 8.43 -8.11 13.65
C ASN A 71 9.36 -6.94 13.28
N TYR A 72 10.54 -6.92 13.88
CA TYR A 72 11.55 -5.86 13.71
C TYR A 72 12.79 -6.45 13.05
N PRO A 73 12.99 -6.24 11.73
CA PRO A 73 14.18 -6.75 11.06
C PRO A 73 15.42 -6.08 11.64
N VAL A 74 16.42 -6.89 11.99
CA VAL A 74 17.73 -6.41 12.44
C VAL A 74 18.33 -5.52 11.36
N GLY A 75 18.73 -4.30 11.73
CA GLY A 75 19.21 -3.28 10.77
C GLY A 75 18.12 -2.44 10.12
N GLY A 76 16.85 -2.63 10.51
CA GLY A 76 15.70 -1.86 10.08
C GLY A 76 15.09 -2.34 8.76
N VAL A 77 13.88 -1.84 8.47
CA VAL A 77 13.06 -2.27 7.31
C VAL A 77 13.74 -2.03 5.95
N GLY A 78 14.68 -1.08 5.88
CA GLY A 78 15.50 -0.84 4.68
C GLY A 78 16.36 -2.05 4.27
N GLY A 79 16.66 -2.96 5.20
CA GLY A 79 17.37 -4.21 4.91
C GLY A 79 16.60 -5.15 3.98
N ILE A 80 15.26 -5.13 4.04
CA ILE A 80 14.40 -5.95 3.17
C ILE A 80 14.56 -5.51 1.71
N ALA A 81 14.46 -4.21 1.45
CA ALA A 81 14.62 -3.66 0.10
C ALA A 81 16.02 -3.92 -0.47
N LYS A 82 17.07 -3.79 0.36
CA LYS A 82 18.45 -4.12 -0.05
C LYS A 82 18.61 -5.59 -0.40
N SER A 83 18.05 -6.48 0.41
CA SER A 83 18.13 -7.94 0.19
C SER A 83 17.41 -8.34 -1.10
N LEU A 84 16.25 -7.76 -1.38
CA LEU A 84 15.53 -7.96 -2.64
C LEU A 84 16.34 -7.46 -3.85
N ALA A 85 16.92 -6.26 -3.77
CA ALA A 85 17.74 -5.70 -4.84
C ALA A 85 18.97 -6.58 -5.13
N ASN A 86 19.66 -7.05 -4.10
CA ASN A 86 20.79 -7.98 -4.25
C ASN A 86 20.34 -9.30 -4.88
N GLY A 87 19.23 -9.88 -4.41
CA GLY A 87 18.69 -11.12 -4.98
C GLY A 87 18.35 -11.00 -6.46
N LEU A 88 17.82 -9.86 -6.91
CA LEU A 88 17.57 -9.60 -8.34
C LEU A 88 18.88 -9.56 -9.14
N ILE A 89 19.91 -8.88 -8.63
CA ILE A 89 21.24 -8.82 -9.25
C ILE A 89 21.89 -10.21 -9.32
N ASP A 90 21.81 -10.99 -8.23
CA ASP A 90 22.35 -12.36 -8.16
C ASP A 90 21.66 -13.30 -9.17
N GLN A 91 20.41 -13.03 -9.53
CA GLN A 91 19.67 -13.72 -10.59
C GLN A 91 19.93 -13.15 -11.99
N GLY A 92 20.89 -12.22 -12.14
CA GLY A 92 21.31 -11.64 -13.42
C GLY A 92 20.51 -10.42 -13.88
N SER A 93 19.75 -9.78 -12.99
CA SER A 93 19.03 -8.54 -13.32
C SER A 93 19.94 -7.32 -13.21
N GLU A 94 19.66 -6.29 -14.00
CA GLU A 94 20.34 -4.99 -13.91
C GLU A 94 19.45 -3.98 -13.17
N ILE A 95 20.02 -3.27 -12.19
CA ILE A 95 19.35 -2.19 -11.46
C ILE A 95 20.09 -0.88 -11.74
N LEU A 96 19.45 0.00 -12.51
CA LEU A 96 20.01 1.31 -12.84
C LEU A 96 19.44 2.39 -11.92
N TYR A 97 20.31 2.95 -11.08
CA TYR A 97 19.98 4.12 -10.27
C TYR A 97 20.15 5.42 -11.06
N LYS A 98 19.49 6.48 -10.59
CA LYS A 98 19.52 7.82 -11.24
C LYS A 98 19.07 7.76 -12.72
N ALA A 99 18.27 6.77 -13.08
CA ALA A 99 17.73 6.53 -14.40
C ALA A 99 16.25 6.94 -14.43
N ASN A 100 15.99 8.25 -14.34
CA ASN A 100 14.62 8.75 -14.29
C ASN A 100 13.91 8.53 -15.64
N VAL A 101 12.90 7.67 -15.67
CA VAL A 101 12.06 7.44 -16.86
C VAL A 101 11.14 8.64 -17.06
N THR A 102 11.11 9.20 -18.26
CA THR A 102 10.23 10.32 -18.62
C THR A 102 9.06 9.91 -19.50
N ASN A 103 9.21 8.83 -20.27
CA ASN A 103 8.17 8.36 -21.18
C ASN A 103 8.15 6.83 -21.26
N ILE A 104 6.96 6.26 -21.40
CA ILE A 104 6.77 4.91 -21.90
C ILE A 104 6.58 5.02 -23.42
N ILE A 105 7.32 4.22 -24.18
CA ILE A 105 7.27 4.19 -25.63
C ILE A 105 6.18 3.20 -26.05
N LEU A 106 5.20 3.70 -26.82
CA LEU A 106 4.12 2.89 -27.37
C LEU A 106 4.29 2.69 -28.88
N GLU A 107 4.01 1.47 -29.34
CA GLU A 107 3.84 1.14 -30.74
C GLU A 107 2.52 0.40 -30.92
N HIS A 108 1.63 0.92 -31.77
CA HIS A 108 0.31 0.33 -32.04
C HIS A 108 -0.50 0.04 -30.74
N GLY A 109 -0.40 0.94 -29.76
CA GLY A 109 -1.06 0.80 -28.45
C GLY A 109 -0.39 -0.19 -27.48
N LYS A 110 0.79 -0.74 -27.82
CA LYS A 110 1.56 -1.64 -26.96
C LYS A 110 2.79 -0.94 -26.40
N ALA A 111 3.03 -1.07 -25.10
CA ALA A 111 4.28 -0.61 -24.50
C ALA A 111 5.45 -1.49 -24.94
N VAL A 112 6.45 -0.87 -25.58
CA VAL A 112 7.62 -1.56 -26.14
C VAL A 112 8.94 -1.08 -25.54
N GLY A 113 8.92 0.00 -24.77
CA GLY A 113 10.13 0.53 -24.16
C GLY A 113 9.88 1.71 -23.23
N VAL A 114 10.97 2.28 -22.74
CA VAL A 114 11.00 3.49 -21.91
C VAL A 114 12.11 4.42 -22.37
N ARG A 115 11.89 5.73 -22.24
CA ARG A 115 12.90 6.77 -22.45
C ARG A 115 13.27 7.41 -21.12
N LEU A 116 14.56 7.57 -20.88
CA LEU A 116 15.11 8.24 -19.71
C LEU A 116 15.27 9.75 -19.94
N SER A 117 15.42 10.49 -18.85
CA SER A 117 15.64 11.95 -18.88
C SER A 117 16.94 12.38 -19.58
N ASP A 118 17.91 11.48 -19.71
CA ASP A 118 19.16 11.71 -20.45
C ASP A 118 19.08 11.32 -21.93
N GLY A 119 17.89 10.94 -22.41
CA GLY A 119 17.63 10.58 -23.80
C GLY A 119 17.89 9.11 -24.14
N ARG A 120 18.47 8.30 -23.24
CA ARG A 120 18.63 6.86 -23.47
C ARG A 120 17.28 6.17 -23.55
N GLU A 121 17.21 5.14 -24.39
CA GLU A 121 16.01 4.32 -24.57
C GLU A 121 16.31 2.85 -24.27
N PHE A 122 15.36 2.19 -23.62
CA PHE A 122 15.41 0.77 -23.32
C PHE A 122 14.15 0.11 -23.87
N PHE A 123 14.33 -0.95 -24.65
CA PHE A 123 13.23 -1.70 -25.26
C PHE A 123 13.06 -3.06 -24.60
N ALA A 124 11.83 -3.48 -24.39
CA ALA A 124 11.51 -4.78 -23.80
C ALA A 124 10.16 -5.31 -24.31
N LYS A 125 9.97 -6.63 -24.20
CA LYS A 125 8.70 -7.29 -24.56
C LYS A 125 7.55 -6.92 -23.62
N THR A 126 7.88 -6.56 -22.38
CA THR A 126 6.94 -6.27 -21.31
C THR A 126 7.50 -5.12 -20.47
N ILE A 127 6.66 -4.12 -20.20
CA ILE A 127 6.97 -2.98 -19.35
C ILE A 127 6.09 -3.08 -18.11
N ILE A 128 6.71 -3.09 -16.92
CA ILE A 128 6.01 -3.09 -15.64
C ILE A 128 6.26 -1.74 -14.97
N SER A 129 5.20 -0.93 -14.82
CA SER A 129 5.30 0.34 -14.10
C SER A 129 4.98 0.14 -12.62
N ASN A 130 5.99 0.33 -11.76
CA ASN A 130 5.81 0.46 -10.31
C ASN A 130 5.78 1.94 -9.87
N ALA A 131 5.69 2.87 -10.82
CA ALA A 131 5.45 4.28 -10.51
C ALA A 131 4.02 4.48 -10.01
N THR A 132 3.73 5.63 -9.39
CA THR A 132 2.35 5.93 -9.01
C THR A 132 1.44 5.93 -10.23
N ARG A 133 0.15 5.66 -10.04
CA ARG A 133 -0.85 5.71 -11.11
C ARG A 133 -0.86 7.08 -11.80
N TRP A 134 -0.69 8.14 -11.01
CA TRP A 134 -0.57 9.54 -11.47
C TRP A 134 0.65 9.78 -12.33
N ASP A 135 1.81 9.23 -11.97
CA ASP A 135 3.01 9.34 -12.78
C ASP A 135 2.87 8.53 -14.06
N THR A 136 2.36 7.30 -13.98
CA THR A 136 2.20 6.42 -15.15
C THR A 136 1.26 7.03 -16.19
N PHE A 137 0.01 7.32 -15.82
CA PHE A 137 -1.00 7.80 -16.76
C PHE A 137 -0.96 9.32 -16.99
N GLY A 138 -0.45 10.10 -16.02
CA GLY A 138 -0.40 11.56 -16.11
C GLY A 138 0.91 12.12 -16.66
N LYS A 139 2.04 11.41 -16.52
CA LYS A 139 3.36 11.87 -16.98
C LYS A 139 3.98 10.94 -18.02
N LEU A 140 4.13 9.66 -17.71
CA LEU A 140 4.88 8.72 -18.56
C LEU A 140 4.14 8.38 -19.86
N LEU A 141 2.81 8.34 -19.82
CA LEU A 141 1.91 8.15 -20.97
C LEU A 141 1.20 9.45 -21.36
N LYS A 142 1.78 10.61 -21.03
CA LYS A 142 1.13 11.89 -21.29
C LYS A 142 0.86 12.09 -22.80
N GLY A 143 -0.39 12.38 -23.14
CA GLY A 143 -0.83 12.59 -24.52
C GLY A 143 -1.35 11.31 -25.20
N GLU A 144 -1.15 10.15 -24.57
CA GLU A 144 -1.74 8.90 -25.01
C GLU A 144 -3.17 8.78 -24.51
N LYS A 145 -4.01 8.09 -25.29
CA LYS A 145 -5.36 7.75 -24.83
C LYS A 145 -5.26 6.69 -23.73
N ILE A 146 -5.74 7.03 -22.54
CA ILE A 146 -5.78 6.09 -21.41
C ILE A 146 -7.03 5.20 -21.48
N PRO A 147 -7.02 4.01 -20.84
CA PRO A 147 -8.20 3.15 -20.79
C PRO A 147 -9.40 3.82 -20.12
N GLU A 148 -10.62 3.46 -20.51
CA GLU A 148 -11.85 4.03 -19.94
C GLU A 148 -11.95 3.73 -18.43
N GLU A 149 -11.47 2.56 -17.99
CA GLU A 149 -11.39 2.18 -16.59
C GLU A 149 -10.48 3.10 -15.79
N GLU A 150 -9.41 3.60 -16.41
CA GLU A 150 -8.53 4.61 -15.82
C GLU A 150 -9.26 5.95 -15.70
N GLU A 151 -9.91 6.41 -16.76
CA GLU A 151 -10.68 7.65 -16.74
C GLU A 151 -11.77 7.62 -15.65
N ASN A 152 -12.49 6.51 -15.56
CA ASN A 152 -13.55 6.32 -14.57
C ASN A 152 -13.02 6.25 -13.15
N PHE A 153 -11.88 5.57 -12.93
CA PHE A 153 -11.19 5.58 -11.65
C PHE A 153 -10.81 7.00 -11.23
N GLN A 154 -10.22 7.79 -12.13
CA GLN A 154 -9.78 9.15 -11.82
C GLN A 154 -10.95 10.09 -11.44
N LYS A 155 -12.14 9.89 -12.02
CA LYS A 155 -13.35 10.67 -11.69
C LYS A 155 -13.87 10.42 -10.28
N VAL A 156 -13.76 9.19 -9.79
CA VAL A 156 -14.31 8.77 -8.48
C VAL A 156 -13.26 8.74 -7.38
N TYR A 157 -11.98 8.84 -7.74
CA TYR A 157 -10.88 8.75 -6.78
C TYR A 157 -10.88 9.93 -5.82
N VAL A 158 -10.87 9.62 -4.53
CA VAL A 158 -10.69 10.58 -3.44
C VAL A 158 -9.30 10.35 -2.84
N LYS A 159 -8.48 11.41 -2.78
CA LYS A 159 -7.18 11.36 -2.12
C LYS A 159 -7.37 11.09 -0.64
N ALA A 160 -6.64 10.10 -0.13
CA ALA A 160 -6.51 9.91 1.31
C ALA A 160 -5.82 11.13 1.94
N PRO A 161 -6.11 11.44 3.23
CA PRO A 161 -5.38 12.46 3.95
C PRO A 161 -3.88 12.08 4.04
N SER A 162 -3.03 13.09 4.16
CA SER A 162 -1.62 12.87 4.49
C SER A 162 -1.47 12.59 5.98
N PHE A 163 -0.32 12.06 6.37
CA PHE A 163 0.08 11.91 7.77
C PHE A 163 1.38 12.68 8.04
N LEU A 164 1.67 12.89 9.33
CA LEU A 164 2.93 13.45 9.82
C LEU A 164 3.66 12.36 10.60
N SER A 165 4.96 12.24 10.37
CA SER A 165 5.84 11.38 11.16
C SER A 165 6.95 12.22 11.79
N ILE A 166 7.11 12.09 13.11
CA ILE A 166 8.14 12.79 13.89
C ILE A 166 9.13 11.75 14.38
N HIS A 167 10.41 11.95 14.08
CA HIS A 167 11.51 11.13 14.57
C HIS A 167 12.26 11.92 15.64
N MET A 168 12.23 11.44 16.88
CA MET A 168 12.83 12.12 18.02
C MET A 168 13.68 11.15 18.83
N GLY A 169 14.91 11.56 19.14
CA GLY A 169 15.73 10.90 20.14
C GLY A 169 15.36 11.41 21.53
N VAL A 170 15.12 10.51 22.47
CA VAL A 170 14.86 10.83 23.88
C VAL A 170 15.89 10.14 24.77
N LYS A 171 16.16 10.71 25.96
CA LYS A 171 17.02 10.05 26.94
C LYS A 171 16.30 8.82 27.50
N ALA A 172 16.98 7.69 27.63
CA ALA A 172 16.37 6.45 28.11
C ALA A 172 15.66 6.61 29.48
N GLU A 173 16.22 7.42 30.38
CA GLU A 173 15.69 7.68 31.73
C GLU A 173 14.30 8.35 31.76
N VAL A 174 13.80 8.88 30.64
CA VAL A 174 12.45 9.47 30.57
C VAL A 174 11.37 8.43 30.30
N LEU A 175 11.74 7.21 29.93
CA LEU A 175 10.82 6.10 29.66
C LEU A 175 10.79 5.13 30.86
N PRO A 176 9.62 4.61 31.26
CA PRO A 176 9.53 3.50 32.21
C PRO A 176 10.39 2.30 31.80
N THR A 177 10.95 1.57 32.76
CA THR A 177 11.87 0.44 32.50
C THR A 177 11.22 -0.73 31.76
N ASP A 178 9.89 -0.82 31.80
CA ASP A 178 9.05 -1.84 31.16
C ASP A 178 8.36 -1.33 29.87
N THR A 179 8.84 -0.21 29.32
CA THR A 179 8.37 0.29 28.02
C THR A 179 8.76 -0.69 26.91
N ASP A 180 7.78 -1.38 26.32
CA ASP A 180 7.88 -2.05 25.04
C ASP A 180 8.45 -1.15 23.93
N CYS A 181 9.08 -1.80 22.95
CA CYS A 181 9.63 -1.11 21.78
C CYS A 181 8.57 -0.43 20.88
N HIS A 182 7.29 -0.76 21.08
CA HIS A 182 6.16 -0.20 20.35
C HIS A 182 4.99 -0.10 21.29
N HIS A 183 4.51 1.12 21.47
CA HIS A 183 3.28 1.39 22.19
C HIS A 183 2.37 2.25 21.35
N PHE A 184 1.10 2.07 21.62
CA PHE A 184 0.04 2.86 21.05
C PHE A 184 -0.57 3.71 22.16
N VAL A 185 -0.66 5.02 21.92
CA VAL A 185 -1.13 6.02 22.87
C VAL A 185 -2.17 6.89 22.17
#